data_AF-A0A6L4B3L8-F1
#
_entry.id   AF-A0A6L4B3L8-F1
#
_cell.length_a   1.000
_cell.length_b   1.000
_cell.length_c   1.000
_cell.angle_alpha   90.00
_cell.angle_beta   90.00
_cell.angle_gamma   90.00
#
_symmetry.space_group_name_H-M   'P 1'
#
loop_
_entity.id
_entity.type
_entity.pdbx_description
1 polymer ?
#
loop_
_entity_poly.entity_id
_entity_poly.type
_entity_poly.pdbx_seq_one_letter_code
_entity_poly.pdbx_strand_id
1 'polypeptide(L)' 'MGRKKGIPGLSFSWKRASGLSSAKGKLSRELGVPLSRSGRQRKLGREMGCCVLAAFLFAGGVAAVVGFVRSFV' A
#
# COMPACT_ATOMS: atom_id res chain seq x y z
N MET A 1 -1.63 12.16 -9.35
CA MET A 1 -2.35 13.38 -8.93
C MET A 1 -1.69 14.57 -9.60
N GLY A 2 -2.46 15.38 -10.33
CA GLY A 2 -2.13 16.75 -10.74
C GLY A 2 -0.72 16.98 -11.29
N ARG A 3 -0.55 16.81 -12.60
CA ARG A 3 0.47 17.61 -13.31
C ARG A 3 0.06 19.08 -13.13
N LYS A 4 0.94 19.94 -12.62
CA LYS A 4 1.41 21.19 -13.27
C LYS A 4 2.08 22.16 -12.26
N LYS A 5 3.30 22.55 -12.66
CA LYS A 5 3.90 23.90 -12.66
C LYS A 5 3.94 24.65 -11.31
N GLY A 6 5.02 24.46 -10.57
CA GLY A 6 5.36 25.29 -9.41
C GLY A 6 6.63 24.77 -8.73
N ILE A 7 7.46 25.71 -8.26
CA ILE A 7 8.75 25.48 -7.58
C ILE A 7 8.60 24.34 -6.55
N PRO A 8 9.50 23.33 -6.55
CA PRO A 8 9.43 22.23 -5.60
C PRO A 8 9.46 22.78 -4.17
N GLY A 9 8.34 22.65 -3.45
CA GLY A 9 8.17 23.18 -2.09
C GLY A 9 6.99 24.14 -1.91
N LEU A 10 6.46 24.76 -2.97
CA LEU A 10 5.35 25.74 -2.92
C LEU A 10 4.04 25.23 -3.55
N SER A 11 3.66 23.98 -3.27
CA SER A 11 2.35 23.47 -3.71
C SER A 11 1.23 24.06 -2.84
N PHE A 12 0.80 25.29 -3.13
CA PHE A 12 -0.34 25.90 -2.46
C PHE A 12 -1.59 25.09 -2.79
N SER A 13 -2.27 24.61 -1.75
CA SER A 13 -3.51 23.84 -1.89
C SER A 13 -4.56 24.43 -0.99
N TRP A 14 -5.70 24.82 -1.58
CA TRP A 14 -6.86 25.29 -0.85
C TRP A 14 -7.33 24.31 0.23
N LYS A 15 -7.13 23.01 0.05
CA LYS A 15 -7.43 21.97 1.06
C LYS A 15 -6.51 22.00 2.28
N ARG A 16 -5.29 22.54 2.16
CA ARG A 16 -4.40 22.80 3.31
C ARG A 16 -4.74 24.14 3.95
N ALA A 17 -4.99 25.18 3.16
CA ALA A 17 -5.36 26.51 3.64
C ALA A 17 -6.67 26.50 4.44
N SER A 18 -7.66 25.72 4.00
CA SER A 18 -8.94 25.55 4.72
C SER A 18 -8.88 24.63 5.94
N GLY A 19 -7.70 24.11 6.31
CA GLY A 19 -7.53 23.24 7.47
C GLY A 19 -8.10 21.81 7.32
N LEU A 20 -8.82 21.50 6.24
CA LEU A 20 -9.42 20.19 6.00
C LEU A 20 -8.40 19.04 6.00
N SER A 21 -7.19 19.30 5.47
CA SER A 21 -6.11 18.32 5.49
C SER A 21 -5.61 18.03 6.91
N SER A 22 -5.53 19.04 7.77
CA SER A 22 -5.08 18.91 9.16
C SER A 22 -6.13 18.20 10.02
N ALA A 23 -7.42 18.49 9.81
CA ALA A 23 -8.53 17.83 10.49
C ALA A 23 -8.53 16.31 10.24
N LYS A 24 -8.38 15.88 8.97
CA LYS A 24 -8.26 14.45 8.62
C LYS A 24 -7.05 13.78 9.28
N GLY A 25 -5.95 14.52 9.42
CA GLY A 25 -4.75 14.04 10.10
C GLY A 25 -4.98 13.83 11.61
N LYS A 26 -5.63 14.78 12.28
CA LYS A 26 -6.00 14.67 13.70
C LYS A 26 -6.94 13.50 13.94
N LEU A 27 -8.04 13.42 13.18
CA LEU A 27 -9.00 12.32 13.27
C LEU A 27 -8.35 10.95 13.01
N SER A 28 -7.41 10.86 12.07
CA SER A 28 -6.68 9.61 11.80
C SER A 28 -5.78 9.17 12.96
N ARG A 29 -5.32 10.10 13.82
CA ARG A 29 -4.50 9.79 15.00
C ARG A 29 -5.37 9.34 16.17
N GLU A 30 -6.51 10.02 16.37
CA GLU A 30 -7.51 9.66 17.38
C GLU A 30 -8.12 8.28 17.10
N LEU A 31 -8.52 8.02 15.85
CA LEU A 31 -9.17 6.77 15.45
C LEU A 31 -8.20 5.60 15.20
N GLY A 32 -6.89 5.87 15.09
CA GLY A 32 -5.88 4.87 14.71
C GLY A 32 -6.02 4.32 13.28
N VAL A 33 -7.03 4.73 12.52
CA VAL A 33 -7.31 4.25 11.15
C VAL A 33 -6.92 5.32 10.13
N PRO A 34 -6.13 4.98 9.08
CA PRO A 34 -5.75 5.93 8.04
C PRO A 34 -6.96 6.33 7.20
N LEU A 35 -7.43 7.57 7.38
CA LEU A 35 -8.54 8.13 6.58
C LEU A 35 -8.11 8.50 5.15
N SER A 36 -6.81 8.56 4.87
CA SER A 36 -6.29 8.85 3.53
C SER A 36 -6.19 7.60 2.66
N ARG A 37 -6.48 7.75 1.35
CA ARG A 37 -6.35 6.65 0.39
C ARG A 37 -4.90 6.14 0.30
N SER A 38 -3.92 7.04 0.33
CA SER A 38 -2.50 6.66 0.37
C SER A 38 -2.11 5.94 1.66
N GLY A 39 -2.64 6.35 2.82
CA GLY A 39 -2.41 5.67 4.09
C GLY A 39 -2.95 4.25 4.10
N ARG A 40 -4.18 4.04 3.60
CA ARG A 40 -4.75 2.68 3.44
C ARG A 40 -3.91 1.81 2.50
N GLN A 41 -3.50 2.35 1.36
CA GLN A 41 -2.67 1.62 0.39
C GLN A 41 -1.32 1.21 0.98
N ARG A 42 -0.70 2.04 1.82
CA ARG A 42 0.54 1.68 2.54
C ARG A 42 0.32 0.62 3.62
N LYS A 43 -0.80 0.69 4.35
CA LYS A 43 -1.15 -0.31 5.36
C LYS A 43 -1.38 -1.67 4.69
N LEU A 44 -2.27 -1.72 3.68
CA LEU A 44 -2.56 -2.94 2.93
C LEU A 44 -1.36 -3.46 2.15
N GLY A 45 -0.56 -2.58 1.53
CA GLY A 45 0.63 -2.99 0.79
C GLY A 45 1.71 -3.63 1.67
N ARG A 46 1.86 -3.19 2.93
CA ARG A 46 2.75 -3.83 3.90
C ARG A 46 2.31 -5.25 4.23
N GLU A 47 1.01 -5.44 4.50
CA GLU A 47 0.45 -6.75 4.83
C GLU A 47 0.50 -7.70 3.61
N MET A 48 0.11 -7.20 2.43
CA MET A 48 0.07 -8.01 1.20
C MET A 48 1.46 -8.39 0.69
N GLY A 49 2.49 -7.55 0.89
CA GLY A 49 3.83 -7.83 0.39
C GLY A 49 4.39 -9.16 0.90
N CYS A 50 4.21 -9.46 2.19
CA CYS A 50 4.69 -10.72 2.78
C CYS A 50 3.87 -11.93 2.28
N CYS A 51 2.55 -11.81 2.23
CA CYS A 51 1.68 -12.90 1.78
C CYS A 51 1.87 -13.26 0.31
N VAL A 52 2.18 -12.29 -0.56
CA VAL A 52 2.43 -12.55 -2.00
C VAL A 52 3.73 -13.33 -2.19
N LEU A 53 4.80 -12.98 -1.46
CA LEU A 53 6.05 -13.73 -1.46
C LEU A 53 5.88 -15.15 -0.93
N ALA A 54 5.18 -15.30 0.20
CA ALA A 54 4.88 -16.61 0.77
C ALA A 54 4.07 -17.48 -0.20
N ALA A 55 3.01 -16.93 -0.80
CA ALA A 55 2.18 -17.64 -1.77
C ALA A 55 2.96 -18.06 -3.02
N PHE A 56 3.86 -17.21 -3.53
CA PHE A 56 4.72 -17.56 -4.67
C PHE A 56 5.71 -18.68 -4.33
N LEU A 57 6.32 -18.65 -3.15
CA LEU A 57 7.23 -19.69 -2.69
C LEU A 57 6.52 -21.02 -2.47
N PHE A 58 5.34 -20.99 -1.85
CA PHE A 58 4.53 -22.20 -1.64
C PHE A 58 4.01 -22.77 -2.96
N ALA A 59 3.46 -21.94 -3.85
CA ALA A 59 2.97 -22.40 -5.16
C ALA A 59 4.10 -22.97 -6.03
N GLY A 60 5.26 -22.30 -6.07
CA GLY A 60 6.44 -22.77 -6.80
C GLY A 60 7.01 -24.06 -6.21
N GLY A 61 7.09 -24.16 -4.88
CA GLY A 61 7.57 -25.36 -4.18
C GLY A 61 6.65 -26.57 -4.40
N VAL A 62 5.33 -26.38 -4.30
CA VAL A 62 4.35 -27.45 -4.56
C VAL A 62 4.42 -27.91 -6.02
N ALA A 63 4.50 -26.96 -6.97
CA ALA A 63 4.62 -27.31 -8.39
C ALA A 63 5.89 -28.11 -8.69
N ALA A 64 7.02 -27.74 -8.08
CA ALA A 64 8.29 -28.47 -8.23
C ALA A 64 8.22 -29.88 -7.65
N VAL A 65 7.63 -30.07 -6.46
CA VAL A 65 7.46 -31.39 -5.83
C VAL A 65 6.52 -32.28 -6.64
N VAL A 66 5.39 -31.74 -7.11
CA VAL A 66 4.44 -32.50 -7.96
C VAL A 66 5.09 -32.91 -9.27
N GLY A 67 5.85 -32.02 -9.92
CA GLY A 67 6.60 -32.34 -11.13
C GLY A 67 7.69 -33.40 -10.91
N PHE A 68 8.38 -33.34 -9.77
CA PHE A 68 9.40 -34.32 -9.39
C PHE A 68 8.78 -35.71 -9.14
N VAL A 69 7.73 -35.80 -8.32
CA VAL A 69 7.03 -37.07 -8.04
C VAL A 69 6.45 -37.69 -9.32
N ARG A 70 5.93 -36.86 -10.23
CA ARG A 70 5.41 -37.31 -11.52
C ARG A 70 6.49 -37.79 -12.50
N SER A 71 7.77 -37.50 -12.26
CA SER A 71 8.87 -38.07 -13.06
C SER A 71 9.27 -39.49 -12.63
N PHE A 72 8.82 -39.94 -11.45
CA PHE A 72 9.11 -41.27 -10.92
C PHE A 72 7.92 -42.24 -11.01
N VAL A 73 6.80 -41.81 -11.58
CA VAL A 73 5.58 -42.61 -11.77
C VAL A 73 5.29 -42.87 -13.25
#